data_AF-A0A967V9P2-F1
#
_entry.id   AF-A0A967V9P2-F1
#
_cell.length_a   1.000
_cell.length_b   1.000
_cell.length_c   1.000
_cell.angle_alpha   90.00
_cell.angle_beta   90.00
_cell.angle_gamma   90.00
#
_symmetry.space_group_name_H-M   'P 1'
#
loop_
_entity.id
_entity.type
_entity.pdbx_description
1 polymer ?
#
loop_
_entity_poly.entity_id
_entity_poly.type
_entity_poly.pdbx_seq_one_letter_code
_entity_poly.pdbx_strand_id
1 'polypeptide(L)' 'MITTLIGHNRGRVVDIAGDNLLAEFNSAVDAVNCGTEIQQELVQRNMELPDNR' A
#
# COMPACT_ATOMS: atom_id res chain seq x y z
N MET A 1 6.05 5.35 -1.94
CA MET A 1 5.67 3.95 -2.21
C MET A 1 4.19 3.75 -1.94
N ILE A 2 3.77 3.42 -0.70
CA ILE A 2 2.36 3.18 -0.34
C ILE A 2 1.45 4.35 -0.78
N THR A 3 1.80 5.59 -0.43
CA THR A 3 1.03 6.79 -0.83
C THR A 3 0.98 7.02 -2.34
N THR A 4 2.02 6.60 -3.06
CA THR A 4 2.10 6.67 -4.53
C THR A 4 1.13 5.68 -5.16
N LEU A 5 1.12 4.43 -4.68
CA LEU A 5 0.20 3.38 -5.16
C LEU A 5 -1.26 3.72 -4.87
N ILE A 6 -1.54 4.35 -3.73
CA ILE A 6 -2.87 4.88 -3.40
C ILE A 6 -3.31 5.90 -4.46
N GLY A 7 -2.44 6.85 -4.80
CA GLY A 7 -2.73 7.84 -5.85
C GLY A 7 -2.94 7.22 -7.25
N HIS A 8 -2.11 6.25 -7.64
CA HIS A 8 -2.26 5.54 -8.92
C HIS A 8 -3.61 4.79 -9.01
N ASN A 9 -4.06 4.23 -7.88
CA ASN A 9 -5.35 3.54 -7.78
C ASN A 9 -6.51 4.50 -7.46
N ARG A 10 -6.38 5.80 -7.77
CA ARG A 10 -7.43 6.81 -7.58
C ARG A 10 -7.94 6.93 -6.14
N GLY A 11 -7.14 6.51 -5.17
CA GLY A 11 -7.38 6.68 -3.74
C GLY A 11 -6.81 7.98 -3.20
N ARG A 12 -7.20 8.32 -1.98
CA ARG A 12 -6.68 9.46 -1.23
C ARG A 12 -6.31 9.03 0.17
N VAL A 13 -5.13 9.44 0.63
CA VAL A 13 -4.73 9.28 2.03
C VAL A 13 -5.59 10.21 2.90
N VAL A 14 -6.25 9.64 3.90
CA VAL A 14 -7.11 10.36 4.85
C VAL A 14 -6.34 10.68 6.12
N ASP A 15 -5.59 9.71 6.63
CA ASP A 15 -4.82 9.86 7.87
C ASP A 15 -3.58 8.97 7.87
N ILE A 16 -2.56 9.39 8.63
CA ILE A 16 -1.36 8.61 8.93
C ILE A 16 -1.03 8.80 10.41
N ALA A 17 -1.18 7.73 11.18
CA ALA A 17 -0.97 7.73 12.62
C ALA A 17 0.00 6.62 13.01
N GLY A 18 1.27 6.98 13.24
CA GLY A 18 2.32 6.02 13.55
C GLY A 18 2.59 5.09 12.37
N ASP A 19 2.36 3.80 12.58
CA ASP A 19 2.46 2.74 11.58
C ASP A 19 1.14 2.48 10.83
N ASN A 20 0.03 3.11 11.26
CA ASN A 20 -1.25 3.01 10.60
C ASN A 20 -1.39 4.06 9.50
N LEU A 21 -1.99 3.65 8.38
CA LEU A 21 -2.40 4.53 7.30
C LEU A 21 -3.84 4.22 6.94
N LEU A 22 -4.65 5.28 6.81
CA LEU A 22 -6.02 5.21 6.34
C LEU A 22 -6.12 5.88 4.97
N ALA A 23 -6.67 5.17 3.99
CA ALA A 23 -6.94 5.70 2.67
C ALA A 23 -8.37 5.36 2.24
N GLU A 24 -9.00 6.27 1.51
CA GLU A 24 -10.32 6.07 0.94
C GLU A 24 -10.26 5.92 -0.58
N PHE A 25 -11.23 5.17 -1.10
CA PHE A 25 -11.40 4.90 -2.52
C PHE A 25 -12.90 4.97 -2.85
N ASN A 26 -13.24 5.56 -3.99
CA ASN A 26 -14.62 5.58 -4.48
C ASN A 26 -15.08 4.23 -5.06
N SER A 27 -14.16 3.27 -5.22
CA SER A 27 -14.40 1.95 -5.80
C SER A 27 -13.74 0.88 -4.92
N ALA A 28 -14.51 -0.15 -4.57
CA ALA A 28 -13.97 -1.31 -3.86
C ALA A 28 -12.92 -2.07 -4.69
N VAL A 29 -13.07 -2.08 -6.03
CA VAL A 29 -12.10 -2.71 -6.93
C VAL A 29 -10.76 -1.97 -6.89
N ASP A 30 -10.79 -0.64 -6.89
CA ASP A 30 -9.58 0.19 -6.80
C ASP A 30 -8.85 -0.02 -5.47
N ALA A 31 -9.60 -0.12 -4.36
CA ALA A 31 -9.04 -0.40 -3.04
C ALA A 31 -8.33 -1.77 -2.99
N VAL A 32 -8.97 -2.81 -3.55
CA VAL A 32 -8.40 -4.17 -3.56
C VAL A 32 -7.17 -4.27 -4.48
N ASN A 33 -7.20 -3.62 -5.65
CA ASN A 33 -6.05 -3.54 -6.55
C ASN A 33 -4.88 -2.82 -5.87
N CYS A 34 -5.12 -1.66 -5.26
CA CYS A 34 -4.11 -0.93 -4.50
C CYS A 34 -3.48 -1.80 -3.39
N GLY A 35 -4.32 -2.51 -2.62
CA GLY A 35 -3.85 -3.39 -1.57
C GLY A 35 -2.96 -4.51 -2.10
N THR A 36 -3.34 -5.09 -3.24
CA THR A 36 -2.58 -6.17 -3.88
C THR A 36 -1.22 -5.68 -4.38
N GLU A 37 -1.17 -4.52 -5.04
CA GLU A 37 0.08 -3.88 -5.51
C GLU A 37 1.02 -3.55 -4.36
N ILE A 38 0.49 -2.99 -3.25
CA ILE A 38 1.28 -2.70 -2.05
C ILE A 38 1.93 -3.99 -1.52
N GLN A 39 1.18 -5.08 -1.42
CA GLN A 39 1.71 -6.34 -0.90
C GLN A 39 2.76 -6.95 -1.83
N GLN A 40 2.56 -6.89 -3.15
CA GLN A 40 3.55 -7.35 -4.12
C GLN A 40 4.87 -6.59 -4.02
N GLU A 41 4.81 -5.27 -3.87
CA GLU A 41 6.02 -4.46 -3.72
C GLU A 41 6.73 -4.73 -2.37
N LEU A 42 5.96 -4.92 -1.30
CA LEU A 42 6.52 -5.31 0.00
C LEU A 42 7.21 -6.67 -0.05
N VAL A 43 6.63 -7.65 -0.75
CA VAL A 43 7.26 -8.95 -0.97
C VAL A 43 8.61 -8.78 -1.68
N GLN A 44 8.67 -8.03 -2.78
CA GLN A 44 9.91 -7.79 -3.52
C GLN A 44 10.99 -7.15 -2.64
N ARG A 45 10.62 -6.12 -1.87
CA ARG A 45 11.53 -5.44 -0.94
C ARG A 45 11.99 -6.33 0.20
N ASN A 46 11.13 -7.21 0.69
CA ASN A 46 11.48 -8.15 1.74
C ASN A 46 12.45 -9.24 1.25
N MET A 47 12.46 -9.59 -0.04
CA MET A 47 13.46 -10.54 -0.59
C MET A 47 14.89 -10.01 -0.53
N GLU A 48 15.08 -8.69 -0.43
CA GLU A 48 16.39 -8.06 -0.32
C GLU A 48 16.91 -8.04 1.14
N LEU A 49 16.08 -8.44 2.10
CA LEU A 49 16.45 -8.46 3.50
C LEU A 49 17.09 -9.80 3.87
N PRO A 50 18.13 -9.80 4.74
CA PRO A 50 18.74 -11.04 5.22
C PRO A 50 17.75 -11.88 6.02
N ASP A 51 17.86 -13.21 5.90
CA ASP A 51 16.96 -14.19 6.52
C ASP A 51 16.98 -14.18 8.06
N ASN A 52 17.95 -13.52 8.70
CA ASN A 52 18.16 -13.60 10.15
C ASN A 52 17.28 -12.64 10.98
N ARG A 53 16.02 -12.44 10.59
CA ARG A 53 15.09 -11.55 11.29
C ARG A 53 14.59 -12.15 12.61
#